data_AF-A0A3S0D3T4-F1
#
_entry.id   AF-A0A3S0D3T4-F1
#
_cell.length_a   1.000
_cell.length_b   1.000
_cell.length_c   1.000
_cell.angle_alpha   90.00
_cell.angle_beta   90.00
_cell.angle_gamma   90.00
#
_symmetry.space_group_name_H-M   'P 1'
#
loop_
_entity.id
_entity.type
_entity.pdbx_description
1 polymer ?
#
loop_
_entity_poly.entity_id
_entity_poly.type
_entity_poly.pdbx_seq_one_letter_code
_entity_poly.pdbx_strand_id
1 'polypeptide(L)'
;MLPVPDQWNPRTLDEESKRAYFFLHMVGARCMADMEKVLDDSPRPASTIPTEDVFHSVKLLVCISTYLAVLEQSPEKPFEWLNQWLLQVLTQLDEMIPEPPVRSLTDLLGALDADEIVRYATEKICLTLKLRRLENQDLLWDMIDDEKEFRNEILVMALSESLTKLEDHAALFP
;
A
#
# COMPACT_ATOMS: atom_id res chain seq x y z
N MET A 1 1.31 12.59 15.94
CA MET A 1 0.95 11.17 15.79
C MET A 1 -0.09 10.84 16.85
N LEU A 2 -1.30 10.43 16.44
CA LEU A 2 -2.32 9.97 17.37
C LEU A 2 -2.03 8.49 17.64
N PRO A 3 -1.81 8.08 18.90
CA PRO A 3 -1.62 6.67 19.21
C PRO A 3 -2.88 5.91 18.80
N VAL A 4 -2.70 4.78 18.10
CA VAL A 4 -3.77 3.84 17.76
C VAL A 4 -4.31 3.27 19.07
N PRO A 5 -5.49 3.68 19.56
CA PRO A 5 -6.00 3.25 20.85
C PRO A 5 -6.57 1.83 20.73
N ASP A 6 -6.49 1.04 21.81
CA ASP A 6 -6.99 -0.36 21.85
C ASP A 6 -8.45 -0.53 21.39
N GLN A 7 -9.25 0.54 21.48
CA GLN A 7 -10.64 0.57 21.05
C GLN A 7 -10.83 0.51 19.52
N TRP A 8 -9.76 0.70 18.74
CA TRP A 8 -9.76 0.59 17.28
C TRP A 8 -9.56 -0.84 16.79
N ASN A 9 -9.32 -1.79 17.70
CA ASN A 9 -9.27 -3.21 17.37
C ASN A 9 -10.66 -3.66 16.85
N PRO A 10 -10.75 -4.17 15.61
CA PRO A 10 -11.99 -4.75 15.10
C PRO A 10 -12.50 -5.86 16.03
N ARG A 11 -13.83 -5.99 16.17
CA ARG A 11 -14.42 -6.92 17.15
C ARG A 11 -14.78 -8.26 16.53
N THR A 12 -14.85 -8.34 15.21
CA THR A 12 -15.24 -9.53 14.44
C THR A 12 -14.46 -9.66 13.14
N LEU A 13 -14.31 -10.89 12.63
CA LEU A 13 -13.63 -11.19 11.35
C LEU A 13 -14.28 -10.51 10.13
N ASP A 14 -15.61 -10.31 10.16
CA ASP A 14 -16.34 -9.60 9.08
C ASP A 14 -15.99 -8.11 9.08
N GLU A 15 -15.94 -7.48 10.26
CA GLU A 15 -15.50 -6.09 10.40
C GLU A 15 -14.04 -5.92 9.96
N GLU A 16 -13.16 -6.85 10.35
CA GLU A 16 -11.75 -6.85 9.94
C GLU A 16 -11.62 -6.87 8.40
N SER A 17 -12.35 -7.79 7.76
CA SER A 17 -12.28 -7.98 6.31
C SER A 17 -12.81 -6.77 5.54
N LYS A 18 -13.93 -6.18 5.98
CA LYS A 18 -14.48 -4.97 5.33
C LYS A 18 -13.59 -3.75 5.48
N ARG A 19 -12.99 -3.55 6.66
CA ARG A 19 -12.03 -2.47 6.90
C ARG A 19 -10.76 -2.66 6.08
N ALA A 20 -10.26 -3.90 5.99
CA ALA A 20 -9.13 -4.25 5.14
C ALA A 20 -9.43 -3.96 3.66
N TYR A 21 -10.60 -4.36 3.17
CA TYR A 21 -11.03 -4.10 1.81
C TYR A 21 -11.13 -2.59 1.51
N PHE A 22 -11.75 -1.82 2.40
CA PHE A 22 -11.77 -0.35 2.29
C PHE A 22 -10.36 0.23 2.17
N PHE A 23 -9.46 -0.15 3.07
CA PHE A 23 -8.09 0.34 3.09
C PHE A 23 -7.36 0.00 1.77
N LEU A 24 -7.46 -1.25 1.31
CA LEU A 24 -6.88 -1.69 0.04
C LEU A 24 -7.41 -0.90 -1.15
N HIS A 25 -8.71 -0.66 -1.20
CA HIS A 25 -9.34 0.06 -2.30
C HIS A 25 -8.81 1.48 -2.39
N MET A 26 -8.75 2.17 -1.25
CA MET A 26 -8.26 3.56 -1.16
C MET A 26 -6.76 3.66 -1.51
N VAL A 27 -5.93 2.80 -0.93
CA VAL A 27 -4.49 2.78 -1.23
C VAL A 27 -4.22 2.33 -2.66
N GLY A 28 -4.97 1.34 -3.16
CA GLY A 28 -4.87 0.83 -4.52
C GLY A 28 -5.21 1.89 -5.56
N ALA A 29 -6.31 2.61 -5.38
CA ALA A 29 -6.70 3.71 -6.27
C ALA A 29 -5.61 4.79 -6.34
N ARG A 30 -5.02 5.13 -5.18
CA ARG A 30 -3.90 6.09 -5.12
C ARG A 30 -2.66 5.58 -5.86
N CYS A 31 -2.24 4.34 -5.57
CA CYS A 31 -1.07 3.73 -6.21
C CYS A 31 -1.25 3.60 -7.73
N MET A 32 -2.47 3.34 -8.21
CA MET A 32 -2.79 3.33 -9.64
C MET A 32 -2.60 4.71 -10.28
N ALA A 33 -3.21 5.76 -9.71
CA ALA A 33 -3.11 7.12 -10.24
C ALA A 33 -1.66 7.63 -10.27
N ASP A 34 -0.91 7.32 -9.20
CA ASP A 34 0.49 7.68 -9.09
C ASP A 34 1.36 6.89 -10.11
N MET A 35 1.07 5.60 -10.32
CA MET A 35 1.74 4.79 -11.34
C MET A 35 1.48 5.33 -12.75
N GLU A 36 0.23 5.71 -13.06
CA GLU A 36 -0.13 6.32 -14.34
C GLU A 36 0.71 7.57 -14.61
N LYS A 37 0.87 8.45 -13.62
CA LYS A 37 1.72 9.64 -13.73
C LYS A 37 3.18 9.29 -14.04
N VAL A 38 3.77 8.31 -13.35
CA VAL A 38 5.15 7.85 -13.60
C VAL A 38 5.30 7.29 -15.02
N LEU A 39 4.27 6.59 -15.51
CA LEU A 39 4.27 6.01 -16.86
C LEU A 39 4.07 7.06 -17.95
N ASP A 40 3.29 8.11 -17.71
CA ASP A 40 3.09 9.23 -18.64
C ASP A 40 4.35 10.08 -18.80
N ASP A 41 5.12 10.26 -17.73
CA ASP A 41 6.40 10.96 -17.75
C ASP A 41 7.57 10.08 -18.29
N SER A 42 7.29 8.80 -18.58
CA SER A 42 8.27 7.88 -19.16
C SER A 42 8.57 8.23 -20.62
N PRO A 43 9.84 8.15 -21.06
CA PRO A 43 10.19 8.35 -22.48
C PRO A 43 9.73 7.25 -23.42
N ARG A 44 9.31 6.10 -22.87
CA ARG A 44 8.73 5.01 -23.65
C ARG A 44 7.22 5.08 -23.47
N PRO A 45 6.43 4.91 -24.54
CA PRO A 45 4.99 4.90 -24.42
C PRO A 45 4.54 3.83 -23.42
N ALA A 46 3.64 4.17 -22.51
CA ALA A 46 3.09 3.24 -21.52
C ALA A 46 2.56 1.94 -22.16
N SER A 47 2.01 2.05 -23.38
CA SER A 47 1.54 0.93 -24.21
C SER A 47 2.61 -0.11 -24.59
N THR A 48 3.90 0.17 -24.35
CA THR A 48 5.01 -0.76 -24.60
C THR A 48 5.41 -1.58 -23.37
N ILE A 49 4.85 -1.26 -22.20
CA ILE A 49 5.08 -2.00 -20.96
C ILE A 49 3.98 -3.07 -20.83
N PRO A 50 4.34 -4.33 -20.56
CA PRO A 50 3.34 -5.37 -20.32
C PRO A 50 2.40 -4.97 -19.18
N THR A 51 1.10 -5.12 -19.39
CA THR A 51 0.08 -4.81 -18.37
C THR A 51 0.31 -5.60 -17.07
N GLU A 52 0.81 -6.82 -17.18
CA GLU A 52 1.22 -7.64 -16.04
C GLU A 52 2.32 -6.98 -15.20
N ASP A 53 3.35 -6.41 -15.83
CA ASP A 53 4.43 -5.69 -15.13
C ASP A 53 3.90 -4.45 -14.39
N VAL A 54 2.91 -3.77 -14.97
CA VAL A 54 2.22 -2.64 -14.33
C VAL A 54 1.44 -3.12 -13.10
N PHE A 55 0.61 -4.16 -13.24
CA PHE A 55 -0.14 -4.70 -12.11
C PHE A 55 0.75 -5.24 -11.01
N HIS A 56 1.86 -5.89 -11.34
CA HIS A 56 2.86 -6.33 -10.35
C HIS A 56 3.46 -5.14 -9.60
N SER A 57 3.76 -4.04 -10.30
CA SER A 57 4.32 -2.83 -9.69
C SER A 57 3.31 -2.12 -8.79
N VAL A 58 2.04 -2.08 -9.18
CA VAL A 58 0.95 -1.55 -8.36
C VAL A 58 0.74 -2.42 -7.13
N LYS A 59 0.67 -3.74 -7.28
CA LYS A 59 0.55 -4.67 -6.14
C LYS A 59 1.69 -4.46 -5.14
N LEU A 60 2.92 -4.32 -5.65
CA LEU A 60 4.10 -4.04 -4.83
C LEU A 60 3.97 -2.72 -4.07
N LEU A 61 3.54 -1.64 -4.74
CA LEU A 61 3.27 -0.35 -4.09
C LEU A 61 2.21 -0.47 -3.00
N VAL A 62 1.10 -1.16 -3.24
CA VAL A 62 0.05 -1.35 -2.22
C VAL A 62 0.60 -2.07 -1.00
N CYS A 63 1.40 -3.13 -1.18
CA CYS A 63 2.04 -3.82 -0.06
C CYS A 63 2.93 -2.88 0.75
N ILE A 64 3.82 -2.15 0.08
CA ILE A 64 4.75 -1.21 0.72
C ILE A 64 4.01 -0.10 1.45
N SER A 65 3.03 0.54 0.82
CA SER A 65 2.22 1.59 1.42
C SER A 65 1.47 1.09 2.66
N THR A 66 0.96 -0.14 2.62
CA THR A 66 0.31 -0.77 3.78
C THR A 66 1.30 -1.01 4.92
N TYR A 67 2.48 -1.53 4.61
CA TYR A 67 3.55 -1.74 5.61
C TYR A 67 4.01 -0.44 6.25
N LEU A 68 4.28 0.58 5.43
CA LEU A 68 4.73 1.88 5.90
C LEU A 68 3.68 2.53 6.79
N ALA A 69 2.39 2.46 6.44
CA ALA A 69 1.33 2.98 7.29
C ALA A 69 1.34 2.34 8.70
N VAL A 70 1.54 1.02 8.78
CA VAL A 70 1.62 0.31 10.07
C VAL A 70 2.88 0.67 10.86
N LEU A 71 4.05 0.69 10.20
CA LEU A 71 5.32 1.04 10.84
C LEU A 71 5.34 2.47 11.37
N GLU A 72 4.75 3.41 10.63
CA GLU A 72 4.68 4.81 11.02
C GLU A 72 3.77 5.06 12.22
N GLN A 73 2.76 4.22 12.44
CA GLN A 73 1.96 4.26 13.66
C GLN A 73 2.68 3.64 14.86
N SER A 74 3.71 2.81 14.64
CA SER A 74 4.39 2.07 15.69
C SER A 74 5.86 1.77 15.36
N PRO A 75 6.73 2.81 15.37
CA PRO A 75 8.07 2.75 14.81
C PRO A 75 9.05 1.83 15.57
N GLU A 76 8.81 1.54 16.85
CA GLU A 76 9.68 0.66 17.64
C GLU A 76 9.27 -0.81 17.57
N LYS A 77 7.95 -1.08 17.49
CA LYS A 77 7.38 -2.43 17.32
C LYS A 77 5.88 -2.32 17.04
N PRO A 78 5.35 -2.80 15.91
CA PRO A 78 3.91 -2.79 15.69
C PRO A 78 3.15 -3.61 16.72
N PHE A 79 2.00 -3.09 17.16
CA PHE A 79 1.08 -3.82 18.03
C PHE A 79 0.76 -5.18 17.39
N GLU A 80 0.70 -6.24 18.21
CA GLU A 80 0.49 -7.60 17.71
C GLU A 80 -0.79 -7.72 16.86
N TRP A 81 -1.87 -7.08 17.30
CA TRP A 81 -3.14 -7.05 16.56
C TRP A 81 -3.03 -6.28 15.25
N LEU A 82 -2.21 -5.23 15.17
CA LEU A 82 -2.02 -4.45 13.94
C LEU A 82 -1.22 -5.24 12.91
N ASN A 83 -0.28 -6.08 13.36
CA ASN A 83 0.37 -7.07 12.50
C ASN A 83 -0.60 -8.14 12.00
N GLN A 84 -1.51 -8.63 12.84
CA GLN A 84 -2.56 -9.56 12.41
C GLN A 84 -3.50 -8.92 11.38
N TRP A 85 -3.86 -7.65 11.59
CA TRP A 85 -4.65 -6.89 10.62
C TRP A 85 -3.89 -6.69 9.29
N LEU A 86 -2.59 -6.37 9.34
CA LEU A 86 -1.74 -6.30 8.15
C LEU A 86 -1.75 -7.62 7.37
N LEU A 87 -1.63 -8.77 8.05
CA LEU A 87 -1.73 -10.08 7.40
C LEU A 87 -3.09 -10.31 6.75
N GLN A 88 -4.19 -9.85 7.38
CA GLN A 88 -5.53 -9.93 6.80
C GLN A 88 -5.64 -9.07 5.53
N VAL A 89 -5.15 -7.82 5.58
CA VAL A 89 -5.09 -6.91 4.43
C VAL A 89 -4.32 -7.54 3.27
N LEU A 90 -3.15 -8.10 3.55
CA LEU A 90 -2.32 -8.73 2.52
C LEU A 90 -2.99 -10.00 1.94
N THR A 91 -3.65 -10.80 2.77
CA THR A 91 -4.42 -11.96 2.28
C THR A 91 -5.53 -11.54 1.32
N GLN A 92 -6.28 -10.49 1.66
CA GLN A 92 -7.31 -9.92 0.78
C GLN A 92 -6.72 -9.42 -0.55
N LEU A 93 -5.53 -8.82 -0.51
CA LEU A 93 -4.83 -8.37 -1.72
C LEU A 93 -4.42 -9.54 -2.63
N ASP A 94 -3.97 -10.67 -2.08
CA ASP A 94 -3.68 -11.89 -2.85
C ASP A 94 -4.96 -12.46 -3.51
N GLU A 95 -6.13 -12.34 -2.88
CA GLU A 95 -7.40 -12.76 -3.49
C GLU A 95 -7.79 -11.86 -4.69
N MET A 96 -7.50 -10.56 -4.62
CA MET A 96 -7.79 -9.59 -5.68
C MET A 96 -6.79 -9.65 -6.84
N ILE A 97 -5.50 -9.80 -6.53
CA ILE A 97 -4.40 -9.86 -7.50
C ILE A 97 -3.54 -11.07 -7.11
N PRO A 98 -3.69 -12.25 -7.74
CA PRO A 98 -3.07 -13.49 -7.25
C PRO A 98 -1.55 -13.51 -7.28
N GLU A 99 -0.96 -12.94 -8.33
CA GLU A 99 0.48 -13.04 -8.59
C GLU A 99 1.13 -11.65 -8.66
N PRO A 100 2.37 -11.48 -8.15
CA PRO A 100 3.12 -12.43 -7.31
C PRO A 100 2.62 -12.45 -5.85
N PRO A 101 2.69 -13.57 -5.10
CA PRO A 101 2.10 -13.70 -3.76
C PRO A 101 2.74 -12.76 -2.72
N VAL A 102 1.92 -11.99 -2.00
CA VAL A 102 2.38 -10.98 -1.04
C VAL A 102 3.11 -11.58 0.16
N ARG A 103 2.81 -12.84 0.51
CA ARG A 103 3.39 -13.48 1.69
C ARG A 103 4.92 -13.53 1.67
N SER A 104 5.50 -13.71 0.49
CA SER A 104 6.95 -13.67 0.31
C SER A 104 7.55 -12.28 0.55
N LEU A 105 6.75 -11.24 0.29
CA LEU A 105 7.12 -9.85 0.46
C LEU A 105 7.03 -9.43 1.93
N THR A 106 6.02 -9.93 2.65
CA THR A 106 5.78 -9.67 4.07
C THR A 106 7.00 -9.94 4.94
N ASP A 107 7.59 -11.13 4.82
CA ASP A 107 8.72 -11.54 5.64
C ASP A 107 9.96 -10.69 5.35
N LEU A 108 10.13 -10.29 4.08
CA LEU A 108 11.21 -9.40 3.67
C LEU A 108 11.03 -7.99 4.24
N LEU A 109 9.85 -7.39 4.06
CA LEU A 109 9.55 -6.03 4.50
C LEU A 109 9.58 -5.91 6.03
N GLY A 110 9.13 -6.94 6.76
CA GLY A 110 9.18 -6.96 8.22
C GLY A 110 10.60 -6.95 8.83
N ALA A 111 11.64 -7.16 8.02
CA ALA A 111 13.04 -7.11 8.45
C ALA A 111 13.75 -5.78 8.12
N LEU A 112 13.07 -4.86 7.43
CA LEU A 112 13.64 -3.60 6.93
C LEU A 112 13.08 -2.40 7.70
N ASP A 113 13.86 -1.32 7.78
CA ASP A 113 13.35 -0.02 8.22
C ASP A 113 12.57 0.71 7.11
N ALA A 114 11.94 1.84 7.45
CA ALA A 114 11.11 2.58 6.50
C ALA A 114 11.90 3.04 5.26
N ASP A 115 13.11 3.59 5.44
CA ASP A 115 13.94 4.07 4.33
C ASP A 115 14.40 2.90 3.43
N GLU A 116 14.74 1.76 4.04
CA GLU A 116 15.09 0.54 3.34
C GLU A 116 13.93 -0.03 2.51
N ILE A 117 12.70 0.05 3.05
CA ILE A 117 11.47 -0.33 2.35
C ILE A 117 11.24 0.57 1.12
N VAL A 118 11.35 1.90 1.28
CA VAL A 118 11.17 2.86 0.17
C VAL A 118 12.22 2.63 -0.93
N ARG A 119 13.47 2.41 -0.52
CA ARG A 119 14.55 2.07 -1.47
C ARG A 119 14.27 0.79 -2.23
N TYR A 120 13.89 -0.28 -1.51
CA TYR A 120 13.55 -1.56 -2.11
C TYR A 120 12.42 -1.42 -3.12
N ALA A 121 11.36 -0.68 -2.76
CA ALA A 121 10.23 -0.41 -3.64
C ALA A 121 10.67 0.26 -4.95
N THR A 122 11.39 1.37 -4.81
CA THR A 122 11.87 2.19 -5.94
C THR A 122 12.73 1.36 -6.89
N GLU A 123 13.69 0.61 -6.36
CA GLU A 123 14.56 -0.27 -7.14
C GLU A 123 13.77 -1.34 -7.89
N LYS A 124 12.87 -2.05 -7.20
CA LYS A 124 12.11 -3.15 -7.80
C LYS A 124 11.12 -2.68 -8.86
N ILE A 125 10.38 -1.61 -8.59
CA ILE A 125 9.44 -1.04 -9.55
C ILE A 125 10.17 -0.56 -10.79
N CYS A 126 11.29 0.15 -10.62
CA CYS A 126 12.10 0.61 -11.74
C CYS A 126 12.66 -0.54 -12.57
N LEU A 127 13.10 -1.63 -11.92
CA LEU A 127 13.56 -2.83 -12.62
C LEU A 127 12.41 -3.51 -13.40
N THR A 128 11.26 -3.73 -12.78
CA THR A 128 10.08 -4.37 -13.38
C THR A 128 9.59 -3.57 -14.60
N LEU A 129 9.42 -2.26 -14.44
CA LEU A 129 8.94 -1.35 -15.49
C LEU A 129 10.04 -0.92 -16.46
N LYS A 130 11.29 -1.37 -16.24
CA LYS A 130 12.47 -1.02 -17.04
C LYS A 130 12.68 0.49 -17.14
N LEU A 131 12.40 1.23 -16.07
CA LEU A 131 12.64 2.66 -15.94
C LEU A 131 14.14 2.86 -15.68
N ARG A 132 14.84 3.46 -16.66
CA ARG A 132 16.31 3.57 -16.65
C ARG A 132 16.83 4.97 -16.28
N ARG A 133 15.92 5.93 -16.12
CA ARG A 133 16.23 7.32 -15.80
C ARG A 133 16.29 7.51 -14.29
N LEU A 134 17.20 8.35 -13.84
CA LEU A 134 17.31 8.71 -12.42
C LEU A 134 16.10 9.53 -12.00
N GLU A 135 15.61 10.41 -12.88
CA GLU A 135 14.46 11.27 -12.60
C GLU A 135 13.19 10.46 -12.31
N ASN A 136 13.02 9.30 -12.94
CA ASN A 136 11.88 8.40 -12.68
C ASN A 136 12.03 7.69 -11.32
N GLN A 137 13.27 7.42 -10.90
CA GLN A 137 13.55 6.80 -9.60
C GLN A 137 13.31 7.82 -8.47
N ASP A 138 13.79 9.05 -8.66
CA ASP A 138 13.56 10.15 -7.71
C ASP A 138 12.06 10.44 -7.59
N LEU A 139 11.33 10.48 -8.72
CA LEU A 139 9.86 10.65 -8.70
C LEU A 139 9.15 9.55 -7.92
N LEU A 140 9.54 8.28 -8.11
CA LEU A 140 8.96 7.15 -7.37
C LEU A 140 9.32 7.19 -5.88
N TRP A 141 10.54 7.60 -5.55
CA TRP A 141 10.98 7.77 -4.17
C TRP A 141 10.13 8.84 -3.47
N ASP A 142 10.08 10.04 -4.05
CA ASP A 142 9.35 11.19 -3.52
C ASP A 142 7.87 10.85 -3.35
N MET A 143 7.29 10.17 -4.33
CA MET A 143 5.90 9.69 -4.29
C MET A 143 5.66 8.74 -3.12
N ILE A 144 6.54 7.77 -2.86
CA ILE A 144 6.34 6.85 -1.73
C ILE A 144 6.53 7.60 -0.40
N ASP A 145 7.47 8.54 -0.32
CA ASP A 145 7.75 9.28 0.92
C ASP A 145 6.63 10.28 1.26
N ASP A 146 6.22 11.11 0.29
CA ASP A 146 5.22 12.19 0.43
C ASP A 146 3.81 11.67 0.78
N GLU A 147 3.46 10.43 0.38
CA GLU A 147 2.15 9.84 0.66
C GLU A 147 1.94 9.44 2.14
N LYS A 148 2.80 9.93 3.04
CA LYS A 148 2.77 9.67 4.47
C LYS A 148 1.49 10.09 5.14
N GLU A 149 1.06 11.31 4.87
CA GLU A 149 -0.14 11.84 5.50
C GLU A 149 -1.37 11.07 5.01
N PHE A 150 -1.43 10.81 3.70
CA PHE A 150 -2.51 10.05 3.09
C PHE A 150 -2.63 8.63 3.65
N ARG A 151 -1.56 7.83 3.63
CA ARG A 151 -1.61 6.43 4.12
C ARG A 151 -1.99 6.33 5.59
N ASN A 152 -1.52 7.27 6.41
CA ASN A 152 -1.85 7.32 7.83
C ASN A 152 -3.28 7.77 8.08
N GLU A 153 -3.78 8.76 7.34
CA GLU A 153 -5.18 9.18 7.43
C GLU A 153 -6.13 8.05 7.06
N ILE A 154 -5.87 7.36 5.95
CA ILE A 154 -6.68 6.22 5.50
C ILE A 154 -6.63 5.08 6.52
N LEU A 155 -5.47 4.82 7.15
CA LEU A 155 -5.35 3.80 8.20
C LEU A 155 -6.20 4.17 9.43
N VAL A 156 -6.07 5.41 9.91
CA VAL A 156 -6.88 5.90 11.04
C VAL A 156 -8.36 5.82 10.71
N MET A 157 -8.77 6.21 9.51
CA MET A 157 -10.16 6.15 9.06
C MET A 157 -10.67 4.71 9.02
N ALA A 158 -9.92 3.81 8.38
CA ALA A 158 -10.24 2.40 8.25
C ALA A 158 -10.41 1.72 9.62
N LEU A 159 -9.69 2.17 10.65
CA LEU A 159 -9.73 1.58 11.99
C LEU A 159 -10.74 2.24 12.94
N SER A 160 -11.05 3.53 12.75
CA SER A 160 -11.84 4.31 13.72
C SER A 160 -13.30 4.54 13.32
N GLU A 161 -13.63 4.52 12.02
CA GLU A 161 -14.97 4.87 11.54
C GLU A 161 -15.94 3.68 11.54
N SER A 162 -17.24 3.94 11.42
CA SER A 162 -18.24 2.89 11.26
C SER A 162 -18.19 2.28 9.86
N LEU A 163 -18.54 0.99 9.73
CA LEU A 163 -18.54 0.31 8.42
C LEU A 163 -19.39 1.04 7.37
N THR A 164 -20.57 1.54 7.74
CA THR A 164 -21.46 2.28 6.84
C THR A 164 -20.78 3.52 6.26
N LYS A 165 -20.01 4.26 7.07
CA LYS A 165 -19.30 5.45 6.59
C LYS A 165 -18.14 5.08 5.65
N LEU A 166 -17.47 3.97 5.91
CA LEU A 166 -16.43 3.44 5.02
C LEU A 166 -17.02 3.02 3.66
N GLU A 167 -18.17 2.37 3.66
CA GLU A 167 -18.90 1.99 2.44
C GLU A 167 -19.29 3.23 1.61
N ASP A 168 -19.83 4.27 2.26
CA ASP A 168 -20.16 5.54 1.60
C ASP A 168 -18.93 6.21 0.97
N HIS A 169 -17.77 6.17 1.65
CA HIS A 169 -16.53 6.72 1.12
C HIS A 169 -15.95 5.90 -0.03
N ALA A 170 -15.92 4.57 0.08
CA ALA A 170 -15.43 3.71 -1.01
C ALA A 170 -16.24 3.93 -2.30
N ALA A 171 -17.55 4.19 -2.19
CA ALA A 171 -18.41 4.49 -3.34
C ALA A 171 -18.04 5.79 -4.09
N LEU A 172 -17.23 6.68 -3.49
CA LEU A 172 -16.75 7.90 -4.14
C LEU A 172 -15.54 7.67 -5.06
N PHE A 173 -14.90 6.50 -4.98
CA PHE A 173 -13.71 6.13 -5.74
C PHE A 173 -14.03 4.94 -6.65
N PRO A 174 -14.60 5.18 -7.85
CA PRO A 174 -15.01 4.13 -8.80
C PRO A 174 -13.83 3.43 -9.48
#